data_AF-A0A9Y2NPH3-F1
#
_entry.id   AF-A0A9Y2NPH3-F1
#
_cell.length_a   1.000
_cell.length_b   1.000
_cell.length_c   1.000
_cell.angle_alpha   90.00
_cell.angle_beta   90.00
_cell.angle_gamma   90.00
#
_symmetry.space_group_name_H-M   'P 1'
#
loop_
_entity.id
_entity.type
_entity.pdbx_description
1 polymer ?
#
loop_
_entity_poly.entity_id
_entity_poly.type
_entity_poly.pdbx_seq_one_letter_code
_entity_poly.pdbx_strand_id
1 'polypeptide(L)'
;MGFQTVPDALRAAGRVIADALSQLRGADCAEPVTGLVEALPGGQAAPAASSFGASWGMTFRGWCTEAERYGSDLGLAADRYEAGDHGAAIATADAGRLHGPR
;
A
#
# COMPACT_ATOMS: atom_id res chain seq x y z
N MET A 1 -5.12 26.66 1.21
CA MET A 1 -4.83 25.52 2.10
C MET A 1 -5.52 24.20 1.68
N GLY A 2 -6.08 24.08 0.46
CA GLY A 2 -6.93 22.92 0.11
C GLY A 2 -6.28 21.77 -0.66
N PHE A 3 -5.16 22.01 -1.38
CA PHE A 3 -4.62 21.02 -2.32
C PHE A 3 -3.26 20.44 -1.91
N GLN A 4 -2.31 21.21 -1.36
CA GLN A 4 -1.02 20.63 -0.90
C GLN A 4 -1.17 19.61 0.25
N THR A 5 -2.22 19.74 1.07
CA THR A 5 -2.49 18.80 2.17
C THR A 5 -2.85 17.39 1.67
N VAL A 6 -3.35 17.26 0.43
CA VAL A 6 -3.79 15.97 -0.12
C VAL A 6 -2.61 15.11 -0.61
N PRO A 7 -1.66 15.60 -1.45
CA PRO A 7 -0.43 14.88 -1.78
C PRO A 7 0.38 14.46 -0.57
N ASP A 8 0.53 15.35 0.42
CA ASP A 8 1.26 15.04 1.64
C ASP A 8 0.59 13.94 2.47
N ALA A 9 -0.75 13.98 2.58
CA ALA A 9 -1.52 12.92 3.24
C ALA A 9 -1.41 11.57 2.50
N LEU A 10 -1.46 11.58 1.16
CA LEU A 10 -1.28 10.37 0.35
C LEU A 10 0.12 9.76 0.54
N ARG A 11 1.16 10.58 0.54
CA ARG A 11 2.53 10.14 0.79
C ARG A 11 2.72 9.65 2.22
N ALA A 12 2.12 10.32 3.20
CA ALA A 12 2.13 9.87 4.58
C ALA A 12 1.46 8.49 4.72
N ALA A 13 0.29 8.29 4.11
CA ALA A 13 -0.40 7.01 4.12
C ALA A 13 0.43 5.90 3.45
N GLY A 14 1.07 6.19 2.30
CA GLY A 14 1.98 5.24 1.64
C GLY A 14 3.15 4.81 2.53
N ARG A 15 3.74 5.74 3.29
CA ARG A 15 4.80 5.42 4.27
C ARG A 15 4.30 4.56 5.43
N VAL A 16 3.12 4.87 5.97
CA VAL A 16 2.50 4.05 7.03
C VAL A 16 2.29 2.61 6.55
N ILE A 17 1.85 2.43 5.31
CA ILE A 17 1.70 1.10 4.70
C ILE A 17 3.05 0.39 4.59
N ALA A 18 4.09 1.08 4.11
CA ALA A 18 5.43 0.50 3.99
C ALA A 18 5.99 0.06 5.36
N ASP A 19 5.84 0.89 6.38
CA ASP A 19 6.28 0.59 7.74
C ASP A 19 5.50 -0.61 8.33
N ALA A 20 4.18 -0.65 8.14
CA ALA A 20 3.36 -1.77 8.58
C ALA A 20 3.77 -3.08 7.88
N LEU A 21 4.07 -3.05 6.58
CA LEU A 21 4.52 -4.23 5.83
C LEU A 21 5.92 -4.68 6.26
N SER A 22 6.82 -3.75 6.58
CA SER A 22 8.12 -4.09 7.15
C SER A 22 7.98 -4.84 8.48
N GLN A 23 7.10 -4.35 9.36
CA GLN A 23 6.80 -5.00 10.64
C GLN A 23 6.17 -6.38 10.45
N LEU A 24 5.20 -6.51 9.55
CA LEU A 24 4.52 -7.78 9.25
C LEU A 24 5.48 -8.84 8.69
N ARG A 25 6.43 -8.44 7.85
CA ARG A 25 7.49 -9.33 7.35
C ARG A 25 8.49 -9.71 8.43
N GLY A 26 8.80 -8.80 9.35
CA GLY A 26 9.69 -9.06 10.49
C GLY A 26 9.06 -9.95 11.56
N ALA A 27 7.74 -9.98 11.68
CA ALA A 27 7.02 -10.70 12.73
C ALA A 27 6.81 -12.21 12.45
N ASP A 28 7.30 -12.73 11.32
CA ASP A 28 7.07 -14.11 10.84
C ASP A 28 5.66 -14.64 11.16
N CYS A 29 4.64 -14.05 10.52
CA CYS A 29 3.25 -14.44 10.73
C CYS A 29 2.93 -15.88 10.28
N ALA A 30 3.89 -16.62 9.73
CA ALA A 30 3.77 -18.03 9.37
C ALA A 30 4.25 -18.96 10.49
N GLU A 31 5.05 -18.49 11.43
CA GLU A 31 5.62 -19.30 12.52
C GLU A 31 4.55 -19.99 13.39
N PRO A 32 3.49 -19.32 13.87
CA PRO A 32 2.44 -19.98 14.66
C PRO A 32 1.69 -21.06 13.88
N VAL A 33 1.53 -20.87 12.58
CA VAL A 33 0.82 -21.82 11.71
C VAL A 33 1.70 -23.03 11.41
N THR A 34 2.99 -22.81 11.24
CA THR A 34 3.97 -23.90 11.05
C THR A 34 4.10 -24.73 12.32
N GLY A 35 4.13 -24.10 13.49
CA GLY A 35 4.13 -24.79 14.78
C GLY A 35 2.87 -25.66 15.00
N LEU A 36 1.71 -25.24 14.49
CA LEU A 36 0.49 -26.05 14.55
C LEU A 36 0.58 -27.31 13.67
N VAL A 37 1.20 -27.21 12.49
CA VAL A 37 1.44 -28.35 11.59
C VAL A 37 2.43 -29.34 12.24
N GLU A 38 3.50 -28.83 12.83
CA GLU A 38 4.54 -29.63 13.50
C GLU A 38 4.03 -30.30 14.79
N ALA A 39 3.01 -29.74 15.45
CA ALA A 39 2.38 -30.33 16.64
C ALA A 39 1.39 -31.46 16.32
N LEU A 40 1.01 -31.66 15.05
CA LEU A 40 0.01 -32.65 14.63
C LEU A 40 0.56 -33.80 13.73
N PRO A 41 1.76 -34.38 13.97
CA PRO A 41 2.27 -35.43 13.11
C PRO A 41 1.47 -36.73 13.29
N GLY A 42 1.05 -37.34 12.18
CA GLY A 42 0.42 -38.67 12.16
C GLY A 42 -1.07 -38.72 12.57
N GLY A 43 -1.68 -37.58 12.92
CA GLY A 43 -3.11 -37.49 13.18
C GLY A 43 -3.92 -37.39 11.88
N GLN A 44 -5.22 -37.74 11.95
CA GLN A 44 -6.17 -37.58 10.82
C GLN A 44 -6.24 -36.12 10.31
N ALA A 45 -5.89 -35.15 11.16
CA ALA A 45 -5.87 -33.73 10.82
C ALA A 45 -4.56 -33.24 10.15
N ALA A 46 -3.50 -34.05 10.11
CA ALA A 46 -2.20 -33.62 9.57
C ALA A 46 -2.27 -33.09 8.12
N PRO A 47 -2.99 -33.74 7.18
CA PRO A 47 -3.13 -33.21 5.82
C PRO A 47 -3.89 -31.88 5.77
N ALA A 48 -4.90 -31.71 6.63
CA ALA A 48 -5.68 -30.48 6.73
C ALA A 48 -4.85 -29.33 7.31
N ALA A 49 -4.05 -29.61 8.34
CA ALA A 49 -3.12 -28.64 8.93
C ALA A 49 -2.07 -28.18 7.90
N SER A 50 -1.46 -29.10 7.15
CA SER A 50 -0.50 -28.76 6.09
C SER A 50 -1.14 -27.92 4.97
N SER A 51 -2.35 -28.28 4.53
CA SER A 51 -3.11 -27.50 3.53
C SER A 51 -3.41 -26.09 4.03
N PHE A 52 -3.83 -25.97 5.29
CA PHE A 52 -4.06 -24.68 5.93
C PHE A 52 -2.79 -23.83 5.98
N GLY A 53 -1.65 -24.40 6.38
CA GLY A 53 -0.37 -23.68 6.42
C GLY A 53 0.08 -23.17 5.06
N ALA A 54 -0.05 -24.00 4.02
CA ALA A 54 0.26 -23.59 2.65
C ALA A 54 -0.68 -22.47 2.16
N SER A 55 -1.99 -22.60 2.39
CA SER A 55 -2.97 -21.60 2.01
C SER A 55 -2.75 -20.28 2.77
N TRP A 56 -2.48 -20.33 4.06
CA TRP A 56 -2.18 -19.16 4.89
C TRP A 56 -0.97 -18.41 4.36
N GLY A 57 0.15 -19.10 4.12
CA GLY A 57 1.36 -18.47 3.61
C GLY A 57 1.17 -17.88 2.20
N MET A 58 0.30 -18.44 1.38
CA MET A 58 -0.05 -17.89 0.06
C MET A 58 -0.91 -16.62 0.20
N THR A 59 -1.98 -16.69 0.99
CA THR A 59 -2.89 -15.57 1.23
C THR A 59 -2.16 -14.39 1.87
N PHE A 60 -1.32 -14.64 2.87
CA PHE A 60 -0.55 -13.59 3.55
C PHE A 60 0.42 -12.86 2.61
N ARG A 61 1.13 -13.61 1.75
CA ARG A 61 2.00 -13.02 0.72
C ARG A 61 1.22 -12.23 -0.31
N GLY A 62 0.06 -12.73 -0.72
CA GLY A 62 -0.86 -12.01 -1.61
C GLY A 62 -1.29 -10.67 -1.02
N TRP A 63 -1.76 -10.68 0.22
CA TRP A 63 -2.17 -9.47 0.93
C TRP A 63 -1.02 -8.46 1.09
N CYS A 64 0.18 -8.93 1.46
CA CYS A 64 1.35 -8.05 1.55
C CYS A 64 1.68 -7.39 0.21
N THR A 65 1.59 -8.14 -0.89
CA THR A 65 1.84 -7.63 -2.25
C THR A 65 0.80 -6.59 -2.67
N GLU A 66 -0.48 -6.84 -2.37
CA GLU A 66 -1.56 -5.89 -2.65
C GLU A 66 -1.43 -4.60 -1.85
N ALA A 67 -1.08 -4.70 -0.56
CA ALA A 67 -0.82 -3.54 0.28
C ALA A 67 0.38 -2.73 -0.23
N GLU A 68 1.46 -3.39 -0.66
CA GLU A 68 2.63 -2.73 -1.26
C GLU A 68 2.27 -1.95 -2.53
N ARG A 69 1.46 -2.58 -3.38
CA ARG A 69 0.93 -1.94 -4.59
C ARG A 69 0.05 -0.75 -4.24
N TYR A 70 -0.84 -0.89 -3.26
CA TYR A 70 -1.71 0.20 -2.81
C TYR A 70 -0.90 1.39 -2.29
N GLY A 71 0.13 1.15 -1.46
CA GLY A 71 1.04 2.21 -1.00
C GLY A 71 1.75 2.94 -2.14
N SER A 72 2.18 2.19 -3.17
CA SER A 72 2.80 2.76 -4.38
C SER A 72 1.80 3.59 -5.20
N ASP A 73 0.56 3.12 -5.34
CA ASP A 73 -0.51 3.82 -6.05
C ASP A 73 -0.89 5.14 -5.35
N LEU A 74 -0.79 5.23 -4.02
CA LEU A 74 -0.95 6.49 -3.28
C LEU A 74 0.15 7.50 -3.62
N GLY A 75 1.40 7.05 -3.77
CA GLY A 75 2.50 7.90 -4.23
C GLY A 75 2.25 8.44 -5.63
N LEU A 76 1.87 7.57 -6.57
CA LEU A 76 1.50 7.96 -7.93
C LEU A 76 0.31 8.94 -7.96
N ALA A 77 -0.67 8.75 -7.08
CA ALA A 77 -1.80 9.67 -6.96
C ALA A 77 -1.35 11.05 -6.48
N ALA A 78 -0.43 11.12 -5.51
CA ALA A 78 0.15 12.39 -5.05
C ALA A 78 0.87 13.14 -6.18
N ASP A 79 1.69 12.44 -6.96
CA ASP A 79 2.44 13.04 -8.08
C ASP A 79 1.51 13.55 -9.19
N ARG A 80 0.43 12.80 -9.48
CA ARG A 80 -0.59 13.24 -10.44
C ARG A 80 -1.35 14.46 -9.95
N TYR A 81 -1.63 14.55 -8.65
CA TYR A 81 -2.25 15.74 -8.06
C TYR A 81 -1.37 16.98 -8.22
N GLU A 82 -0.08 16.88 -7.90
CA GLU A 82 0.85 18.01 -8.05
C GLU A 82 1.05 18.43 -9.50
N ALA A 83 1.17 17.47 -10.42
CA ALA A 83 1.28 17.77 -11.84
C ALA A 83 0.02 18.47 -12.38
N GLY A 84 -1.17 18.03 -11.94
CA GLY A 84 -2.44 18.65 -12.29
C GLY A 84 -2.55 20.09 -11.75
N ASP A 85 -2.16 20.30 -10.49
CA ASP A 85 -2.18 21.62 -9.85
C ASP A 85 -1.22 22.60 -10.55
N HIS A 86 -0.01 22.14 -10.86
CA HIS A 86 0.96 22.92 -11.61
C HIS A 86 0.45 23.30 -13.01
N GLY A 87 -0.17 22.35 -13.72
CA GLY A 87 -0.79 22.62 -15.03
C GLY A 87 -1.91 23.64 -14.95
N ALA A 88 -2.77 23.55 -13.93
CA ALA A 88 -3.85 24.52 -13.71
C ALA A 88 -3.31 25.93 -13.38
N ALA A 89 -2.25 26.03 -12.57
CA ALA A 89 -1.60 27.30 -12.25
C ALA A 89 -1.03 27.98 -13.50
N ILE A 90 -0.36 27.23 -14.39
CA ILE A 90 0.15 27.75 -15.67
C ILE A 90 -1.01 28.27 -16.53
N ALA A 91 -2.05 27.46 -16.75
CA ALA A 91 -3.19 27.85 -17.58
C ALA A 91 -3.89 29.11 -17.05
N THR A 92 -4.01 29.24 -15.73
CA THR A 92 -4.61 30.42 -15.09
C THR A 92 -3.73 31.66 -15.26
N ALA A 93 -2.41 31.52 -15.11
CA ALA A 93 -1.47 32.61 -15.32
C ALA A 93 -1.47 33.11 -16.77
N ASP A 94 -1.55 32.19 -17.74
CA ASP A 94 -1.64 32.53 -19.16
C ASP A 94 -2.96 33.22 -19.50
N ALA A 95 -4.09 32.75 -18.95
CA ALA A 95 -5.38 33.42 -19.09
C ALA A 95 -5.36 34.85 -18.51
N GLY A 96 -4.69 35.05 -17.36
CA GLY A 96 -4.50 36.37 -16.75
C GLY A 96 -3.68 37.33 -17.62
N ARG A 97 -2.65 36.83 -18.32
CA ARG A 97 -1.86 37.66 -19.26
C ARG A 97 -2.65 38.09 -20.49
N LEU A 98 -3.58 37.27 -20.97
CA LEU A 98 -4.44 37.58 -22.12
C LEU A 98 -5.55 38.61 -21.79
N HIS A 99 -5.81 38.88 -20.52
CA HIS A 99 -6.80 39.85 -20.05
C HIS A 99 -6.21 41.08 -19.32
N GLY A 100 -4.88 41.28 -19.36
CA GLY A 100 -4.22 42.50 -18.85
C GLY A 100 -4.66 43.77 -19.62
N PRO A 101 -4.64 44.96 -18.98
CA PRO A 101 -5.41 46.13 -19.41
C PRO A 101 -5.00 46.60 -20.80
N ARG A 102 -6.00 46.73 -21.68
CA ARG A 102 -5.93 47.48 -22.93
C ARG A 102 -6.17 48.96 -22.68
#